data_AF-A0A7J8YNW7-F1
#
_entry.id   AF-A0A7J8YNW7-F1
#
_cell.length_a   1.000
_cell.length_b   1.000
_cell.length_c   1.000
_cell.angle_alpha   90.00
_cell.angle_beta   90.00
_cell.angle_gamma   90.00
#
_symmetry.space_group_name_H-M   'P 1'
#
loop_
_entity.id
_entity.type
_entity.pdbx_description
1 polymer ?
#
loop_
_entity_poly.entity_id
_entity_poly.type
_entity_poly.pdbx_seq_one_letter_code
_entity_poly.pdbx_strand_id
1 'polypeptide(L)'
;MSTLCGGEILFIIFLSAGKPYSFGHPSVESVDKRFLNVSQPLNETTDAPIEAYHTVRINLLVQDFNEVQDQLDAKKRKTKGDCFGP
;
A
#
# COMPACT_ATOMS: atom_id res chain seq x y z
N MET A 1 -4.19 2.67 -9.14
CA MET A 1 -4.91 1.38 -9.23
C MET A 1 -4.10 0.25 -8.62
N SER A 2 -2.88 -0.03 -9.11
CA SER A 2 -2.00 -1.06 -8.55
C SER A 2 -1.70 -0.90 -7.06
N THR A 3 -1.37 0.32 -6.60
CA THR A 3 -1.05 0.61 -5.19
C THR A 3 -2.21 0.44 -4.21
N LEU A 4 -3.45 0.58 -4.66
CA LEU A 4 -4.65 0.47 -3.81
C LEU A 4 -5.18 -0.97 -3.75
N CYS A 5 -4.90 -1.78 -4.77
CA CYS A 5 -5.44 -3.14 -4.89
C CYS A 5 -4.36 -4.23 -4.73
N GLY A 6 -3.09 -3.85 -4.52
CA GLY A 6 -1.96 -4.78 -4.47
C GLY A 6 -1.70 -5.51 -5.80
N GLY A 7 -2.33 -5.08 -6.89
CA GLY A 7 -2.25 -5.74 -8.19
C GLY A 7 -0.99 -5.32 -8.95
N GLU A 8 -0.27 -6.27 -9.52
CA GLU A 8 0.89 -6.01 -10.36
C GLU A 8 0.45 -5.62 -11.79
N ILE A 9 1.09 -4.58 -12.36
CA ILE A 9 0.69 -4.00 -13.65
C ILE A 9 1.91 -3.79 -14.55
N LEU A 10 1.73 -3.96 -15.86
CA LEU A 10 2.73 -3.65 -16.89
C LEU A 10 2.05 -2.88 -18.03
N PHE A 11 2.61 -1.73 -18.37
CA PHE A 11 2.24 -0.92 -19.52
C PHE A 11 3.38 -0.91 -20.54
N ILE A 12 3.08 -1.24 -21.79
CA ILE A 12 4.01 -1.18 -22.91
C ILE A 12 3.41 -0.24 -23.97
N ILE A 13 4.14 0.82 -24.29
CA ILE A 13 3.71 1.85 -25.23
C ILE A 13 4.61 1.79 -26.47
N PHE A 14 4.01 1.44 -27.60
CA PHE A 14 4.69 1.45 -28.90
C PHE A 14 4.55 2.84 -29.53
N LEU A 15 5.67 3.55 -29.61
CA LEU A 15 5.76 4.84 -30.29
C LEU A 15 6.11 4.59 -31.77
N SER A 16 5.51 5.34 -32.71
CA SER A 16 5.78 5.14 -34.14
C SER A 16 7.22 5.50 -34.54
N ALA A 17 7.89 6.31 -33.72
CA ALA A 17 9.27 6.71 -33.89
C ALA A 17 10.05 6.41 -32.61
N GLY A 18 10.73 5.27 -32.58
CA GLY A 18 11.70 4.96 -31.53
C GLY A 18 11.45 3.64 -30.81
N LYS A 19 12.13 3.49 -29.68
CA LYS A 19 12.06 2.28 -28.85
C LYS A 19 10.78 2.29 -28.02
N PRO A 20 10.14 1.13 -27.80
CA PRO A 20 8.97 1.05 -26.93
C PRO A 20 9.32 1.51 -25.52
N TYR A 21 8.39 2.21 -24.89
CA TYR A 21 8.49 2.63 -23.50
C TYR A 21 7.71 1.65 -22.63
N SER A 22 8.33 1.17 -21.55
CA SER A 22 7.68 0.26 -20.61
C SER A 22 7.73 0.80 -19.18
N PHE A 23 6.64 0.58 -18.45
CA PHE A 23 6.51 0.89 -17.04
C PHE A 23 5.74 -0.22 -16.34
N GLY A 24 6.18 -0.64 -15.16
CA GLY A 24 5.51 -1.68 -14.40
C GLY A 24 5.68 -1.49 -12.90
N HIS A 25 4.75 -2.07 -12.13
CA HIS A 25 4.81 -2.13 -10.68
C HIS A 25 4.75 -3.60 -10.23
N PRO A 26 5.67 -4.06 -9.35
CA PRO A 26 6.74 -3.29 -8.70
C PRO A 26 7.92 -2.91 -9.62
N SER A 27 8.19 -3.69 -10.68
CA SER A 27 9.08 -3.31 -11.79
C SER A 27 8.66 -4.02 -13.08
N VAL A 28 9.16 -3.58 -14.25
CA VAL A 28 8.90 -4.28 -15.53
C VAL A 28 9.43 -5.72 -15.48
N GLU A 29 10.64 -5.90 -14.95
CA GLU A 29 11.29 -7.21 -14.87
C GLU A 29 10.54 -8.20 -13.96
N SER A 30 9.99 -7.73 -12.83
CA SER A 30 9.24 -8.60 -11.91
C SER A 30 7.96 -9.11 -12.57
N VAL A 31 7.28 -8.24 -13.31
CA VAL A 31 6.05 -8.58 -14.00
C VAL A 31 6.33 -9.48 -15.19
N ASP A 32 7.37 -9.21 -15.98
CA ASP A 32 7.80 -10.06 -17.10
C ASP A 32 8.13 -11.48 -16.65
N LYS A 33 8.93 -11.62 -15.57
CA LYS A 33 9.25 -12.93 -14.98
C LYS A 33 7.98 -13.69 -14.60
N ARG A 34 6.99 -13.03 -13.99
CA ARG A 34 5.73 -13.67 -13.59
C ARG A 34 4.88 -14.11 -14.79
N PHE A 35 4.82 -13.29 -15.84
CA PHE A 35 4.09 -13.65 -17.07
C PHE A 35 4.76 -14.78 -17.85
N LEU A 36 6.09 -14.88 -17.82
CA LEU A 36 6.83 -15.95 -18.50
C LEU A 36 6.85 -17.25 -17.70
N ASN A 37 6.81 -17.17 -16.36
CA ASN A 37 6.81 -18.33 -15.45
C ASN A 37 5.41 -18.74 -14.95
N VAL A 38 4.35 -18.54 -15.75
CA VAL A 38 2.96 -18.90 -15.37
C VAL A 38 2.79 -20.35 -14.89
N SER A 39 3.72 -21.25 -15.20
CA SER A 39 3.73 -22.66 -14.77
C SER A 39 4.45 -22.93 -13.44
N GLN A 40 5.15 -21.96 -12.84
CA GLN A 40 5.85 -22.16 -11.57
C GLN A 40 5.10 -21.46 -10.43
N PRO A 41 4.74 -22.17 -9.34
CA PRO A 41 4.21 -21.53 -8.16
C PRO A 41 5.24 -20.52 -7.66
N LEU A 42 4.78 -19.28 -7.46
CA LEU A 42 5.55 -18.15 -6.97
C LEU A 42 6.25 -18.58 -5.67
N ASN A 43 7.53 -18.94 -5.72
CA ASN A 43 8.31 -19.08 -4.50
C ASN A 43 8.72 -17.68 -4.07
N GLU A 44 7.86 -17.02 -3.32
CA GLU A 44 8.12 -15.74 -2.66
C GLU A 44 9.36 -15.88 -1.77
N THR A 45 10.55 -15.67 -2.34
CA THR A 45 11.84 -15.71 -1.64
C THR A 45 12.39 -14.30 -1.51
N THR A 46 11.51 -13.29 -1.48
CA THR A 46 11.88 -11.86 -1.40
C THR A 46 11.03 -11.10 -0.39
N ASP A 47 10.51 -11.79 0.63
CA ASP A 47 9.54 -11.22 1.57
C ASP A 47 10.15 -10.36 2.66
N ALA A 48 11.39 -10.61 3.10
CA ALA A 48 11.94 -9.92 4.27
C ALA A 48 11.96 -8.37 4.16
N PRO A 49 12.37 -7.76 3.02
CA PRO A 49 12.35 -6.30 2.88
C PRO A 49 10.93 -5.74 2.71
N ILE A 50 10.06 -6.51 2.07
CA ILE A 50 8.67 -6.13 1.76
C ILE A 50 7.86 -6.14 3.07
N GLU A 51 7.97 -7.21 3.86
CA GLU A 51 7.31 -7.37 5.16
C GLU A 51 7.71 -6.30 6.18
N ALA A 52 8.99 -5.92 6.23
CA ALA A 52 9.46 -4.82 7.08
C ALA A 52 8.80 -3.49 6.69
N TYR A 53 8.74 -3.19 5.39
CA TYR A 53 8.07 -2.00 4.88
C TYR A 53 6.56 -2.01 5.20
N HIS A 54 5.88 -3.12 4.99
CA HIS A 54 4.46 -3.26 5.32
C HIS A 54 4.22 -3.05 6.82
N THR A 55 5.04 -3.65 7.68
CA THR A 55 4.93 -3.53 9.14
C THR A 55 5.06 -2.08 9.60
N VAL A 56 6.05 -1.34 9.09
CA VAL A 56 6.23 0.09 9.41
C VAL A 56 5.00 0.90 8.99
N ARG A 57 4.48 0.65 7.78
CA ARG A 57 3.30 1.36 7.25
C ARG A 57 2.04 1.07 8.07
N ILE A 58 1.83 -0.17 8.49
CA ILE A 58 0.70 -0.58 9.33
C ILE A 58 0.80 0.09 10.71
N ASN A 59 1.97 0.07 11.33
CA ASN A 59 2.17 0.67 12.65
C ASN A 59 1.92 2.17 12.64
N LEU A 60 2.36 2.88 11.60
CA LEU A 60 2.09 4.31 11.43
C LEU A 60 0.58 4.58 11.33
N LEU A 61 -0.13 3.79 10.53
CA LEU A 61 -1.58 3.93 10.38
C LEU A 61 -2.32 3.68 11.69
N VAL A 62 -1.91 2.65 12.44
CA VAL A 62 -2.48 2.33 13.75
C VAL A 62 -2.24 3.48 14.74
N GLN A 63 -1.06 4.09 14.71
CA GLN A 63 -0.74 5.24 15.55
C GLN A 63 -1.63 6.44 15.22
N ASP A 64 -1.74 6.81 13.95
CA ASP A 64 -2.61 7.92 13.51
C ASP A 64 -4.07 7.68 13.90
N PHE A 65 -4.54 6.44 13.74
CA PHE A 65 -5.91 6.06 14.10
C PHE A 65 -6.17 6.21 15.60
N ASN A 66 -5.25 5.70 16.43
CA ASN A 66 -5.35 5.80 17.88
C ASN A 66 -5.34 7.26 18.35
N GLU A 67 -4.49 8.11 17.75
CA GLU A 67 -4.45 9.54 18.10
C GLU A 67 -5.77 10.25 17.79
N VAL A 68 -6.35 10.01 16.60
CA VAL A 68 -7.66 10.57 16.25
C VAL A 68 -8.75 10.06 17.20
N GLN A 69 -8.68 8.78 17.59
CA GLN A 69 -9.62 8.18 18.52
C GLN A 69 -9.53 8.80 19.93
N ASP A 70 -8.31 9.03 20.43
CA ASP A 70 -8.08 9.71 21.69
C ASP A 70 -8.60 11.15 21.68
N GLN A 71 -8.39 11.88 20.58
CA GLN A 71 -8.93 13.24 20.42
C GLN A 71 -10.47 13.25 20.44
N LEU A 72 -11.10 12.29 19.77
CA LEU A 72 -12.56 12.15 19.76
C LEU A 72 -13.10 11.85 21.17
N ASP A 73 -12.45 10.96 21.91
CA ASP A 73 -12.87 10.61 23.26
C ASP A 73 -12.62 11.73 24.26
N ALA A 74 -11.50 12.44 24.15
CA ALA A 74 -11.23 13.64 24.93
C ALA A 74 -12.29 14.73 24.67
N LYS A 75 -12.69 14.94 23.40
CA LYS A 75 -13.73 15.89 23.03
C LYS A 75 -15.11 15.46 23.55
N LYS A 76 -15.47 14.18 23.43
CA LYS A 76 -16.72 13.63 24.00
C LYS A 76 -16.79 13.81 25.51
N ARG A 77 -15.68 13.57 26.23
CA ARG A 77 -15.62 13.76 27.69
C ARG A 77 -15.79 15.23 28.08
N LYS A 78 -15.19 16.16 27.31
CA LYS A 78 -15.41 17.61 27.49
C LYS A 78 -16.88 17.98 27.27
N THR A 79 -17.49 17.56 26.16
CA THR A 79 -18.92 17.80 25.89
C THR A 79 -19.85 17.18 26.94
N LYS A 80 -19.49 16.02 27.51
CA LYS A 80 -20.29 15.36 28.55
C LYS A 80 -20.10 15.99 29.95
N GLY A 81 -18.95 16.60 30.21
CA GLY A 81 -18.72 17.42 31.42
C GLY A 81 -19.39 18.79 31.34
N ASP A 82 -19.43 19.39 30.14
CA ASP A 82 -20.05 20.70 29.91
C ASP A 82 -21.60 20.64 29.90
N CYS A 83 -22.19 19.48 29.57
CA CYS A 83 -23.63 19.26 29.72
C CYS A 83 -24.05 18.91 31.17
N PHE A 84 -23.11 18.87 32.12
CA PHE A 84 -23.36 18.49 33.52
C PHE A 84 -22.79 19.51 34.52
N GLY A 85 -23.16 20.78 34.37
CA GLY A 85 -23.17 21.69 35.51
C GLY A 85 -23.58 23.13 35.18
N PRO A 86 -23.97 23.89 36.21
CA PRO A 86 -25.03 23.61 37.20
C PRO A 86 -26.45 23.81 36.65
#